data_AF-A0A1M5AA55-F1
#
_entry.id   AF-A0A1M5AA55-F1
#
_cell.length_a   1.000
_cell.length_b   1.000
_cell.length_c   1.000
_cell.angle_alpha   90.00
_cell.angle_beta   90.00
_cell.angle_gamma   90.00
#
_symmetry.space_group_name_H-M   'P 1'
#
loop_
_entity.id
_entity.type
_entity.pdbx_description
1 polymer ?
#
loop_
_entity_poly.entity_id
_entity_poly.type
_entity_poly.pdbx_seq_one_letter_code
_entity_poly.pdbx_strand_id
1 'polypeptide(L)'
;MPINLNMKKFLFICILMIWSSFFKAQPFTFKSIGEAKEFRMTLYYGTHGKGAFVQYAGKKGIIPLAVKSYKSDTSGRSDGQPDIKYYIWDEIIDGKVNGTYKISEMLRTIEDVTYTRKKDGRQFRFDLVDEKNEKYDGSDQYLLYGALVSFNHFYNDRLIIDYPDGKKINTELMSIENPNSARQSIIEDYNFDGYDDLAFSVPDAGMGVYRMFSIYLYNPKTKRFEKLNEPDYSKSNCSCLCDVTVNKKTKLLQTGCRGGASWHQDIYRFDEKGRLKWSASKELKEE
;
A
#
# COMPACT_ATOMS: atom_id res chain seq x y z
N MET A 1 18.96 -62.14 -26.39
CA MET A 1 18.57 -61.63 -25.07
C MET A 1 19.51 -60.47 -24.74
N PRO A 2 19.05 -59.21 -24.77
CA PRO A 2 19.92 -58.08 -24.52
C PRO A 2 20.01 -57.75 -23.03
N ILE A 3 21.21 -57.31 -22.68
CA ILE A 3 21.70 -56.90 -21.37
C ILE A 3 21.06 -55.56 -20.99
N ASN A 4 20.43 -55.51 -19.82
CA ASN A 4 19.75 -54.35 -19.27
C ASN A 4 20.79 -53.39 -18.67
N LEU A 5 20.94 -52.18 -19.21
CA LEU A 5 21.90 -51.19 -18.74
C LEU A 5 21.18 -49.92 -18.26
N ASN A 6 21.37 -49.60 -16.98
CA ASN A 6 21.41 -48.26 -16.38
C ASN A 6 20.19 -47.34 -16.50
N MET A 7 19.33 -47.35 -15.48
CA MET A 7 18.71 -46.11 -14.96
C MET A 7 19.48 -45.65 -13.73
N LYS A 8 20.45 -44.75 -13.93
CA LYS A 8 20.99 -43.93 -12.83
C LYS A 8 19.85 -43.05 -12.31
N LYS A 9 19.37 -43.33 -11.10
CA LYS A 9 18.50 -42.42 -10.35
C LYS A 9 19.29 -41.14 -10.05
N PHE A 10 19.12 -40.12 -10.88
CA PHE A 10 19.53 -38.77 -10.54
C PHE A 10 18.50 -38.24 -9.55
N LEU A 11 18.81 -38.34 -8.25
CA LEU A 11 18.05 -37.66 -7.21
C LEU A 11 18.37 -36.16 -7.35
N PHE A 12 17.52 -35.42 -8.07
CA PHE A 12 17.58 -33.97 -8.09
C PHE A 12 17.14 -33.49 -6.70
N ILE A 13 18.12 -33.31 -5.80
CA ILE A 13 17.91 -32.61 -4.54
C ILE A 13 17.75 -31.14 -4.92
N CYS A 14 16.51 -30.71 -5.14
CA CYS A 14 16.16 -29.30 -5.11
C CYS A 14 16.38 -28.82 -3.68
N ILE A 15 17.60 -28.39 -3.38
CA ILE A 15 17.88 -27.52 -2.24
C ILE A 15 17.14 -26.21 -2.54
N LEU A 16 15.87 -26.16 -2.13
CA LEU A 16 15.18 -24.89 -1.88
C LEU A 16 15.95 -24.25 -0.74
N MET A 17 17.01 -23.53 -1.10
CA MET A 17 17.58 -22.50 -0.28
C MET A 17 16.45 -21.48 -0.08
N ILE A 18 15.65 -21.70 0.96
CA ILE A 18 14.80 -20.70 1.58
C ILE A 18 15.79 -19.68 2.15
N TRP A 19 16.31 -18.83 1.28
CA TRP A 19 16.87 -17.56 1.71
C TRP A 19 15.68 -16.83 2.31
N SER A 20 15.69 -16.74 3.63
CA SER A 20 14.85 -15.85 4.41
C SER A 20 15.02 -14.46 3.83
N SER A 21 14.17 -14.15 2.86
CA SER A 21 14.13 -12.85 2.23
C SER A 21 13.51 -11.94 3.26
N PHE A 22 14.32 -11.10 3.90
CA PHE A 22 13.81 -10.06 4.76
C PHE A 22 12.80 -9.23 3.96
N PHE A 23 11.58 -9.14 4.50
CA PHE A 23 10.55 -8.26 3.96
C PHE A 23 11.08 -6.84 4.07
N LYS A 24 11.43 -6.23 2.94
CA LYS A 24 11.64 -4.78 2.87
C LYS A 24 10.26 -4.15 2.86
N ALA A 25 9.72 -3.91 4.04
CA ALA A 25 8.50 -3.15 4.22
C ALA A 25 8.83 -1.66 4.19
N GLN A 26 7.92 -0.86 3.65
CA GLN A 26 7.98 0.60 3.75
C GLN A 26 7.96 1.03 5.22
N PRO A 27 8.55 2.19 5.56
CA PRO A 27 9.23 3.12 4.66
C PRO A 27 10.66 2.69 4.30
N PHE A 28 11.22 3.26 3.23
CA PHE A 28 12.57 2.92 2.77
C PHE A 28 13.57 4.02 3.12
N THR A 29 14.64 3.64 3.81
CA THR A 29 15.77 4.54 4.09
C THR A 29 16.87 4.36 3.05
N PHE A 30 17.33 5.48 2.50
CA PHE A 30 18.34 5.53 1.47
C PHE A 30 19.53 6.41 1.90
N LYS A 31 20.72 6.10 1.39
CA LYS A 31 21.94 6.90 1.56
C LYS A 31 22.47 7.38 0.22
N SER A 32 23.00 8.60 0.16
CA SER A 32 23.60 9.17 -1.04
C SER A 32 24.89 8.46 -1.44
N ILE A 33 25.12 8.28 -2.75
CA ILE A 33 26.33 7.65 -3.31
C ILE A 33 27.20 8.71 -4.00
N GLY A 34 28.52 8.64 -3.81
CA GLY A 34 29.49 9.48 -4.54
C GLY A 34 29.55 10.94 -4.07
N GLU A 35 28.88 11.24 -2.96
CA GLU A 35 28.86 12.57 -2.37
C GLU A 35 30.00 12.75 -1.36
N ALA A 36 30.60 13.95 -1.31
CA ALA A 36 31.68 14.26 -0.36
C ALA A 36 31.24 14.10 1.10
N LYS A 37 29.96 14.30 1.37
CA LYS A 37 29.32 14.01 2.66
C LYS A 37 28.09 13.16 2.43
N GLU A 38 28.06 11.97 3.03
CA GLU A 38 26.87 11.11 3.04
C GLU A 38 25.70 11.84 3.69
N PHE A 39 24.54 11.77 3.05
CA PHE A 39 23.27 12.12 3.65
C PHE A 39 22.25 11.00 3.42
N ARG A 40 21.27 10.92 4.32
CA ARG A 40 20.23 9.90 4.28
C ARG A 40 18.85 10.52 4.21
N MET A 41 17.93 9.81 3.58
CA MET A 41 16.52 10.15 3.54
C MET A 41 15.66 8.91 3.70
N THR A 42 14.52 9.05 4.34
CA THR A 42 13.48 8.02 4.42
C THR A 42 12.33 8.45 3.52
N LEU A 43 11.90 7.56 2.64
CA LEU A 43 10.80 7.77 1.71
C LEU A 43 9.57 6.98 2.16
N TYR A 44 8.45 7.68 2.22
CA TYR A 44 7.13 7.16 2.51
C TYR A 44 6.25 7.33 1.27
N TYR A 45 5.45 6.33 0.91
CA TYR A 45 4.44 6.44 -0.14
C TYR A 45 3.43 5.28 -0.06
N GLY A 46 2.16 5.55 -0.39
CA GLY A 46 1.11 4.55 -0.46
C GLY A 46 0.82 4.08 -1.89
N THR A 47 -0.42 3.66 -2.13
CA THR A 47 -0.89 3.10 -3.40
C THR A 47 -0.52 3.97 -4.60
N HIS A 48 0.16 3.38 -5.59
CA HIS A 48 0.60 4.05 -6.81
C HIS A 48 1.46 5.32 -6.57
N GLY A 49 2.15 5.38 -5.43
CA GLY A 49 2.99 6.52 -5.04
C GLY A 49 2.24 7.68 -4.41
N LYS A 50 0.94 7.56 -4.13
CA LYS A 50 0.15 8.61 -3.46
C LYS A 50 0.59 8.82 -2.02
N GLY A 51 0.27 9.97 -1.45
CA GLY A 51 0.58 10.29 -0.05
C GLY A 51 2.08 10.38 0.25
N ALA A 52 2.92 10.57 -0.77
CA ALA A 52 4.35 10.43 -0.63
C ALA A 52 5.02 11.67 -0.02
N PHE A 53 6.08 11.43 0.75
CA PHE A 53 6.97 12.47 1.24
C PHE A 53 8.35 11.87 1.57
N VAL A 54 9.36 12.72 1.63
CA VAL A 54 10.69 12.36 2.13
C VAL A 54 11.00 13.06 3.44
N GLN A 55 11.74 12.38 4.31
CA GLN A 55 12.31 12.96 5.52
C GLN A 55 13.82 12.76 5.52
N TYR A 56 14.57 13.85 5.59
CA TYR A 56 16.03 13.80 5.67
C TYR A 56 16.51 13.52 7.09
N ALA A 57 17.50 12.66 7.24
CA ALA A 57 18.07 12.35 8.55
C ALA A 57 18.59 13.61 9.26
N GLY A 58 18.27 13.75 10.54
CA GLY A 58 18.59 14.93 11.35
C GLY A 58 17.72 16.16 11.08
N LYS A 59 16.68 16.06 10.23
CA LYS A 59 15.69 17.12 10.00
C LYS A 59 14.32 16.68 10.53
N LYS A 60 13.66 17.58 11.25
CA LYS A 60 12.27 17.36 11.72
C LYS A 60 11.23 17.58 10.62
N GLY A 61 11.56 18.36 9.59
CA GLY A 61 10.65 18.65 8.49
C GLY A 61 10.55 17.50 7.50
N ILE A 62 9.36 17.35 6.92
CA ILE A 62 9.08 16.47 5.78
C ILE A 62 8.94 17.32 4.51
N ILE A 63 9.25 16.74 3.35
CA ILE A 63 9.08 17.39 2.05
C ILE A 63 8.04 16.61 1.24
N PRO A 64 6.88 17.22 0.93
CA PRO A 64 5.83 16.56 0.15
C PRO A 64 6.28 16.21 -1.25
N LEU A 65 5.83 15.05 -1.74
CA LEU A 65 6.05 14.59 -3.10
C LEU A 65 4.72 14.50 -3.86
N ALA A 66 4.67 15.12 -5.03
CA ALA A 66 3.53 15.00 -5.95
C ALA A 66 3.79 13.89 -6.97
N VAL A 67 2.83 12.99 -7.17
CA VAL A 67 2.94 11.94 -8.19
C VAL A 67 2.97 12.60 -9.57
N LYS A 68 4.08 12.40 -10.29
CA LYS A 68 4.23 12.84 -11.68
C LYS A 68 3.87 11.72 -12.64
N SER A 69 4.28 10.50 -12.32
CA SER A 69 3.97 9.30 -13.09
C SER A 69 4.07 8.07 -12.20
N TYR A 70 3.17 7.13 -12.42
CA TYR A 70 3.25 5.77 -11.94
C TYR A 70 2.99 4.83 -13.12
N LYS A 71 3.83 3.81 -13.28
CA LYS A 71 3.64 2.76 -14.29
C LYS A 71 3.92 1.40 -13.67
N SER A 72 3.14 0.41 -14.07
CA SER A 72 3.41 -0.99 -13.76
C SER A 72 3.66 -1.72 -15.07
N ASP A 73 4.82 -2.35 -15.18
CA ASP A 73 5.15 -3.28 -16.26
C ASP A 73 4.83 -4.70 -15.79
N THR A 74 3.93 -5.36 -16.51
CA THR A 74 3.48 -6.73 -16.25
C THR A 74 3.86 -7.68 -17.38
N SER A 75 4.64 -7.24 -18.37
CA SER A 75 4.93 -8.05 -19.57
C SER A 75 5.73 -9.30 -19.25
N GLY A 76 6.54 -9.28 -18.19
CA GLY A 76 7.35 -10.41 -17.75
C GLY A 76 6.57 -11.53 -17.05
N ARG A 77 5.27 -11.34 -16.73
CA ARG A 77 4.49 -12.34 -15.98
C ARG A 77 4.38 -13.68 -16.71
N SER A 78 4.23 -13.67 -18.04
CA SER A 78 4.19 -14.91 -18.83
C SER A 78 5.48 -15.73 -18.70
N ASP A 79 6.59 -15.04 -18.43
CA ASP A 79 7.93 -15.61 -18.34
C ASP A 79 8.34 -15.86 -16.88
N GLY A 80 7.38 -15.77 -15.95
CA GLY A 80 7.59 -15.95 -14.51
C GLY A 80 8.33 -14.80 -13.81
N GLN A 81 8.55 -13.68 -14.50
CA GLN A 81 9.15 -12.49 -13.91
C GLN A 81 8.11 -11.68 -13.12
N PRO A 82 8.50 -11.11 -11.97
CA PRO A 82 7.62 -10.22 -11.21
C PRO A 82 7.35 -8.92 -11.95
N ASP A 83 6.26 -8.25 -11.58
CA ASP A 83 5.98 -6.91 -12.10
C ASP A 83 7.05 -5.91 -11.65
N ILE A 84 7.32 -4.94 -12.52
CA ILE A 84 8.19 -3.80 -12.21
C ILE A 84 7.33 -2.55 -12.12
N LYS A 85 7.44 -1.83 -11.01
CA LYS A 85 6.73 -0.58 -10.76
C LYS A 85 7.71 0.59 -10.86
N TYR A 86 7.36 1.55 -11.69
CA TYR A 86 8.14 2.77 -11.88
C TYR A 86 7.41 3.95 -11.28
N TYR A 87 8.07 4.63 -10.35
CA TYR A 87 7.54 5.81 -9.69
C TYR A 87 8.37 7.04 -10.04
N ILE A 88 7.66 8.12 -10.34
CA ILE A 88 8.27 9.43 -10.54
C ILE A 88 7.47 10.44 -9.73
N TRP A 89 8.16 11.18 -8.87
CA TRP A 89 7.58 12.23 -8.06
C TRP A 89 8.28 13.56 -8.29
N ASP A 90 7.51 14.65 -8.29
CA ASP A 90 8.05 15.99 -8.18
C ASP A 90 8.11 16.40 -6.69
N GLU A 91 9.28 16.84 -6.24
CA GLU A 91 9.49 17.41 -4.91
C GLU A 91 8.88 18.81 -4.83
N ILE A 92 8.01 19.06 -3.87
CA ILE A 92 7.29 20.33 -3.73
C ILE A 92 7.78 21.10 -2.51
N ILE A 93 8.31 22.30 -2.75
CA ILE A 93 8.70 23.26 -1.70
C ILE A 93 8.01 24.59 -2.02
N ASP A 94 7.29 25.14 -1.04
CA ASP A 94 6.52 26.40 -1.17
C ASP A 94 5.60 26.41 -2.42
N GLY A 95 4.96 25.26 -2.69
CA GLY A 95 4.06 25.08 -3.83
C GLY A 95 4.74 25.00 -5.20
N LYS A 96 6.08 24.95 -5.25
CA LYS A 96 6.86 24.88 -6.50
C LYS A 96 7.63 23.57 -6.57
N VAL A 97 7.73 23.02 -7.79
CA VAL A 97 8.62 21.89 -8.07
C VAL A 97 10.07 22.32 -7.83
N ASN A 98 10.77 21.62 -6.95
CA ASN A 98 12.17 21.86 -6.57
C ASN A 98 13.13 20.75 -7.06
N GLY A 99 12.60 19.57 -7.39
CA GLY A 99 13.35 18.47 -7.98
C GLY A 99 12.43 17.31 -8.35
N THR A 100 13.00 16.21 -8.84
CA THR A 100 12.25 15.02 -9.25
C THR A 100 12.94 13.76 -8.74
N TYR A 101 12.19 12.91 -8.04
CA TYR A 101 12.60 11.57 -7.63
C TYR A 101 12.18 10.52 -8.67
N LYS A 102 13.01 9.50 -8.86
CA LYS A 102 12.68 8.31 -9.66
C LYS A 102 13.11 7.06 -8.91
N ILE A 103 12.24 6.04 -8.91
CA ILE A 103 12.48 4.75 -8.29
C ILE A 103 11.86 3.64 -9.14
N SER A 104 12.57 2.53 -9.24
CA SER A 104 12.06 1.26 -9.77
C SER A 104 11.92 0.28 -8.62
N GLU A 105 10.75 -0.35 -8.49
CA GLU A 105 10.46 -1.38 -7.50
C GLU A 105 10.08 -2.66 -8.22
N MET A 106 10.76 -3.75 -7.88
CA MET A 106 10.43 -5.10 -8.33
C MET A 106 10.24 -5.97 -7.08
N LEU A 107 9.67 -7.18 -7.21
CA LEU A 107 9.42 -8.06 -6.07
C LEU A 107 10.63 -8.14 -5.12
N ARG A 108 10.49 -7.55 -3.92
CA ARG A 108 11.49 -7.49 -2.84
C ARG A 108 12.75 -6.67 -3.14
N THR A 109 12.82 -5.94 -4.26
CA THR A 109 13.98 -5.11 -4.63
C THR A 109 13.57 -3.69 -5.01
N ILE A 110 14.45 -2.74 -4.69
CA ILE A 110 14.31 -1.35 -5.05
C ILE A 110 15.62 -0.92 -5.68
N GLU A 111 15.51 -0.32 -6.87
CA GLU A 111 16.62 0.02 -7.75
C GLU A 111 16.39 1.41 -8.38
N ASP A 112 17.41 1.92 -9.07
CA ASP A 112 17.38 3.18 -9.82
C ASP A 112 16.93 4.42 -9.01
N VAL A 113 17.20 4.41 -7.70
CA VAL A 113 16.81 5.50 -6.80
C VAL A 113 17.65 6.74 -7.11
N THR A 114 17.01 7.74 -7.71
CA THR A 114 17.66 8.99 -8.09
C THR A 114 16.82 10.21 -7.72
N TYR A 115 17.51 11.33 -7.48
CA TYR A 115 16.91 12.65 -7.34
C TYR A 115 17.61 13.62 -8.28
N THR A 116 16.85 14.33 -9.10
CA THR A 116 17.38 15.39 -9.97
C THR A 116 16.91 16.74 -9.44
N ARG A 117 17.85 17.56 -9.00
CA ARG A 117 17.55 18.89 -8.45
C ARG A 117 17.25 19.88 -9.57
N LYS A 118 16.17 20.65 -9.44
CA LYS A 118 15.72 21.54 -10.52
C LYS A 118 16.63 22.74 -10.75
N LYS A 119 17.19 23.32 -9.68
CA LYS A 119 17.93 24.60 -9.77
C LYS A 119 19.18 24.55 -10.64
N ASP A 120 19.82 23.39 -10.74
CA ASP A 120 21.10 23.19 -11.43
C ASP A 120 21.19 21.87 -12.21
N GLY A 121 20.11 21.07 -12.25
CA GLY A 121 20.09 19.79 -12.94
C GLY A 121 20.95 18.71 -12.28
N ARG A 122 21.53 18.97 -11.10
CA ARG A 122 22.42 18.00 -10.45
C ARG A 122 21.63 16.76 -10.06
N GLN A 123 22.14 15.60 -10.47
CA GLN A 123 21.59 14.30 -10.13
C GLN A 123 22.32 13.69 -8.94
N PHE A 124 21.55 13.13 -8.02
CA PHE A 124 21.99 12.37 -6.86
C PHE A 124 21.50 10.94 -7.01
N ARG A 125 22.36 9.98 -6.66
CA ARG A 125 22.05 8.54 -6.67
C ARG A 125 22.04 8.03 -5.24
N PHE A 126 21.22 7.02 -4.98
CA PHE A 126 21.07 6.48 -3.64
C PHE A 126 21.11 4.96 -3.62
N ASP A 127 21.68 4.43 -2.55
CA ASP A 127 21.59 3.02 -2.18
C ASP A 127 20.60 2.87 -1.04
N LEU A 128 19.85 1.76 -1.06
CA LEU A 128 19.04 1.37 0.09
C LEU A 128 19.95 1.05 1.28
N VAL A 129 19.59 1.56 2.45
CA VAL A 129 20.26 1.21 3.70
C VAL A 129 19.67 -0.12 4.20
N ASP A 130 20.52 -1.13 4.33
CA ASP A 130 20.15 -2.41 4.92
C ASP A 130 20.42 -2.37 6.43
N GLU A 131 19.42 -1.95 7.20
CA GLU A 131 19.51 -1.87 8.66
C GLU A 131 19.33 -3.26 9.27
N LYS A 132 20.33 -4.12 9.12
CA LYS A 132 20.35 -5.51 9.60
C LYS A 132 20.13 -5.68 11.12
N ASN A 133 20.12 -4.59 11.89
CA ASN A 133 20.17 -4.60 13.35
C ASN A 133 18.97 -3.92 14.04
N GLU A 134 18.10 -3.23 13.31
CA GLU A 134 16.89 -2.63 13.89
C GLU A 134 15.67 -3.43 13.44
N LYS A 135 14.96 -4.03 14.41
CA LYS A 135 13.72 -4.73 14.12
C LYS A 135 12.71 -3.67 13.66
N TYR A 136 12.34 -3.71 12.38
CA TYR A 136 11.26 -2.90 11.84
C TYR A 136 10.04 -2.98 12.77
N ASP A 137 9.56 -1.82 13.23
CA ASP A 137 8.50 -1.69 14.25
C ASP A 137 7.09 -1.72 13.63
N GLY A 138 7.01 -1.99 12.33
CA GLY A 138 5.76 -2.01 11.60
C GLY A 138 5.20 -0.62 11.28
N SER A 139 5.86 0.47 11.64
CA SER A 139 5.31 1.82 11.42
C SER A 139 5.40 2.23 9.95
N ASP A 140 4.39 2.96 9.49
CA ASP A 140 4.37 3.62 8.20
C ASP A 140 3.52 4.90 8.27
N GLN A 141 3.67 5.76 7.28
CA GLN A 141 3.04 7.07 7.25
C GLN A 141 2.67 7.51 5.84
N TYR A 142 1.58 8.28 5.71
CA TYR A 142 1.19 8.99 4.49
C TYR A 142 0.97 10.47 4.76
N LEU A 143 1.22 11.30 3.74
CA LEU A 143 0.87 12.72 3.73
C LEU A 143 -0.23 12.97 2.70
N LEU A 144 -1.49 13.03 3.13
CA LEU A 144 -2.64 13.29 2.26
C LEU A 144 -3.32 14.59 2.65
N TYR A 145 -3.50 15.49 1.68
CA TYR A 145 -4.15 16.80 1.89
C TYR A 145 -3.58 17.62 3.06
N GLY A 146 -2.27 17.46 3.30
CA GLY A 146 -1.54 18.08 4.40
C GLY A 146 -1.70 17.37 5.75
N ALA A 147 -2.57 16.38 5.87
CA ALA A 147 -2.68 15.55 7.06
C ALA A 147 -1.61 14.46 7.05
N LEU A 148 -0.84 14.36 8.15
CA LEU A 148 0.12 13.29 8.37
C LEU A 148 -0.59 12.13 9.06
N VAL A 149 -0.77 11.05 8.31
CA VAL A 149 -1.41 9.80 8.74
C VAL A 149 -0.30 8.87 9.18
N SER A 150 -0.28 8.45 10.44
CA SER A 150 0.70 7.51 11.00
C SER A 150 -0.02 6.26 11.47
N PHE A 151 0.44 5.09 11.05
CA PHE A 151 -0.19 3.82 11.36
C PHE A 151 0.85 2.71 11.44
N ASN A 152 0.39 1.50 11.76
CA ASN A 152 1.24 0.33 11.82
C ASN A 152 0.71 -0.80 10.92
N HIS A 153 1.59 -1.43 10.15
CA HIS A 153 1.33 -2.66 9.40
C HIS A 153 1.35 -3.90 10.30
N PHE A 154 2.10 -3.84 11.39
CA PHE A 154 2.37 -4.95 12.30
C PHE A 154 2.34 -4.49 13.77
N TYR A 155 2.20 -5.45 14.68
CA TYR A 155 2.44 -5.35 16.13
C TYR A 155 1.48 -4.47 16.95
N ASN A 156 0.84 -3.46 16.37
CA ASN A 156 -0.17 -2.66 17.05
C ASN A 156 -1.22 -2.08 16.08
N ASP A 157 -2.28 -1.55 16.67
CA ASP A 157 -3.47 -1.11 15.95
C ASP A 157 -3.58 0.40 15.84
N ARG A 158 -2.51 1.13 16.16
CA ARG A 158 -2.58 2.59 16.25
C ARG A 158 -2.84 3.24 14.90
N LEU A 159 -3.75 4.21 14.88
CA LEU A 159 -3.92 5.20 13.83
C LEU A 159 -3.91 6.61 14.44
N ILE A 160 -2.95 7.42 14.01
CA ILE A 160 -2.88 8.84 14.32
C ILE A 160 -3.03 9.64 13.02
N ILE A 161 -3.88 10.66 13.02
CA ILE A 161 -3.97 11.63 11.93
C ILE A 161 -3.73 13.02 12.50
N ASP A 162 -2.58 13.60 12.17
CA ASP A 162 -2.19 14.96 12.52
C ASP A 162 -2.58 15.92 11.40
N TYR A 163 -3.44 16.89 11.69
CA TYR A 163 -3.92 17.86 10.70
C TYR A 163 -3.11 19.17 10.71
N PRO A 164 -3.05 19.91 9.59
CA PRO A 164 -2.35 21.19 9.52
C PRO A 164 -2.80 22.25 10.52
N ASP A 165 -4.05 22.17 10.98
CA ASP A 165 -4.58 23.11 11.99
C ASP A 165 -4.30 22.68 13.44
N GLY A 166 -3.41 21.70 13.64
CA GLY A 166 -2.97 21.20 14.93
C GLY A 166 -3.94 20.22 15.59
N LYS A 167 -5.14 19.99 15.03
CA LYS A 167 -6.03 18.94 15.54
C LYS A 167 -5.45 17.57 15.24
N LYS A 168 -5.80 16.60 16.08
CA LYS A 168 -5.33 15.23 15.98
C LYS A 168 -6.47 14.25 16.16
N ILE A 169 -6.46 13.17 15.39
CA ILE A 169 -7.22 11.95 15.68
C ILE A 169 -6.23 10.94 16.22
N ASN A 170 -6.57 10.28 17.32
CA ASN A 170 -5.84 9.14 17.85
C ASN A 170 -6.87 8.04 18.13
N THR A 171 -6.79 6.95 17.37
CA THR A 171 -7.75 5.85 17.43
C THR A 171 -7.06 4.53 17.08
N GLU A 172 -7.83 3.46 17.11
CA GLU A 172 -7.35 2.11 16.80
C GLU A 172 -8.04 1.58 15.54
N LEU A 173 -7.23 0.92 14.72
CA LEU A 173 -7.64 0.12 13.58
C LEU A 173 -8.09 -1.25 14.06
N MET A 174 -8.69 -2.02 13.15
CA MET A 174 -9.04 -3.41 13.43
C MET A 174 -7.77 -4.22 13.75
N SER A 175 -7.83 -5.02 14.82
CA SER A 175 -6.74 -5.87 15.28
C SER A 175 -6.37 -6.96 14.28
N ILE A 176 -5.09 -7.30 14.26
CA ILE A 176 -4.56 -8.40 13.46
C ILE A 176 -4.55 -9.66 14.32
N GLU A 177 -5.50 -10.57 14.06
CA GLU A 177 -5.63 -11.81 14.84
C GLU A 177 -4.53 -12.85 14.49
N ASN A 178 -4.09 -12.86 13.23
CA ASN A 178 -3.02 -13.77 12.78
C ASN A 178 -1.65 -13.07 12.88
N PRO A 179 -0.74 -13.51 13.78
CA PRO A 179 0.53 -12.82 14.03
C PRO A 179 1.50 -12.85 12.84
N ASN A 180 1.27 -13.73 11.85
CA ASN A 180 2.07 -13.80 10.62
C ASN A 180 1.49 -12.94 9.49
N SER A 181 0.41 -12.20 9.75
CA SER A 181 -0.25 -11.35 8.77
C SER A 181 0.14 -9.89 8.93
N ALA A 182 0.08 -9.17 7.81
CA ALA A 182 0.23 -7.72 7.78
C ALA A 182 -1.12 -7.04 7.54
N ARG A 183 -1.34 -5.93 8.21
CA ARG A 183 -2.35 -4.95 7.78
C ARG A 183 -1.91 -4.37 6.44
N GLN A 184 -2.86 -4.23 5.52
CA GLN A 184 -2.67 -3.47 4.29
C GLN A 184 -3.23 -2.07 4.48
N SER A 185 -2.63 -1.11 3.80
CA SER A 185 -3.06 0.28 3.73
C SER A 185 -3.17 0.68 2.26
N ILE A 186 -4.26 1.35 1.92
CA ILE A 186 -4.67 1.59 0.53
C ILE A 186 -5.15 3.03 0.42
N ILE A 187 -4.75 3.72 -0.66
CA ILE A 187 -5.18 5.07 -0.99
C ILE A 187 -5.99 5.02 -2.28
N GLU A 188 -7.29 5.27 -2.18
CA GLU A 188 -8.21 5.23 -3.31
C GLU A 188 -9.46 6.09 -3.06
N ASP A 189 -10.08 6.61 -4.12
CA ASP A 189 -11.38 7.30 -4.07
C ASP A 189 -12.51 6.27 -3.95
N TYR A 190 -12.98 6.04 -2.71
CA TYR A 190 -13.98 5.02 -2.39
C TYR A 190 -15.41 5.54 -2.57
N ASN A 191 -15.66 6.83 -2.38
CA ASN A 191 -16.98 7.44 -2.49
C ASN A 191 -17.26 8.12 -3.85
N PHE A 192 -16.29 8.11 -4.76
CA PHE A 192 -16.34 8.65 -6.12
C PHE A 192 -16.53 10.16 -6.21
N ASP A 193 -16.01 10.90 -5.22
CA ASP A 193 -16.08 12.36 -5.14
C ASP A 193 -14.84 13.07 -5.73
N GLY A 194 -13.84 12.29 -6.17
CA GLY A 194 -12.60 12.79 -6.76
C GLY A 194 -11.49 13.07 -5.76
N TYR A 195 -11.70 12.80 -4.47
CA TYR A 195 -10.67 12.83 -3.44
C TYR A 195 -10.24 11.41 -3.05
N ASP A 196 -8.95 11.26 -2.81
CA ASP A 196 -8.35 10.02 -2.33
C ASP A 196 -8.69 9.81 -0.86
N ASP A 197 -9.30 8.68 -0.56
CA ASP A 197 -9.60 8.24 0.79
C ASP A 197 -8.53 7.27 1.31
N LEU A 198 -8.67 6.89 2.57
CA LEU A 198 -7.81 5.89 3.22
C LEU A 198 -8.59 4.62 3.49
N ALA A 199 -7.98 3.48 3.23
CA ALA A 199 -8.49 2.21 3.73
C ALA A 199 -7.38 1.39 4.37
N PHE A 200 -7.75 0.64 5.40
CA PHE A 200 -6.90 -0.32 6.06
C PHE A 200 -7.60 -1.67 6.04
N SER A 201 -6.88 -2.75 5.79
CA SER A 201 -7.48 -4.08 5.83
C SER A 201 -6.62 -5.10 6.56
N VAL A 202 -7.28 -6.04 7.22
CA VAL A 202 -6.65 -7.19 7.89
C VAL A 202 -7.32 -8.47 7.39
N PRO A 203 -6.64 -9.63 7.36
CA PRO A 203 -7.31 -10.89 7.10
C PRO A 203 -8.43 -11.15 8.12
N ASP A 204 -9.48 -11.88 7.71
CA ASP A 204 -10.51 -12.31 8.64
C ASP A 204 -9.93 -13.15 9.78
N ALA A 205 -10.58 -13.07 10.95
CA ALA A 205 -10.17 -13.76 12.17
C ALA A 205 -10.25 -15.29 12.10
N GLY A 206 -10.92 -15.83 11.07
CA GLY A 206 -11.07 -17.27 10.86
C GLY A 206 -9.87 -17.84 10.11
N MET A 207 -10.09 -18.16 8.83
CA MET A 207 -9.05 -18.78 7.99
C MET A 207 -8.21 -17.76 7.22
N GLY A 208 -8.50 -16.46 7.35
CA GLY A 208 -7.80 -15.41 6.60
C GLY A 208 -8.02 -15.51 5.08
N VAL A 209 -9.18 -16.02 4.66
CA VAL A 209 -9.57 -16.25 3.27
C VAL A 209 -10.02 -14.97 2.56
N TYR A 210 -10.52 -13.98 3.30
CA TYR A 210 -10.81 -12.64 2.79
C TYR A 210 -10.25 -11.58 3.75
N ARG A 211 -10.26 -10.32 3.33
CA ARG A 211 -9.77 -9.20 4.14
C ARG A 211 -10.92 -8.30 4.54
N MET A 212 -10.97 -7.93 5.82
CA MET A 212 -11.92 -6.98 6.38
C MET A 212 -11.36 -5.56 6.28
N PHE A 213 -12.15 -4.60 5.82
CA PHE A 213 -11.72 -3.21 5.58
C PHE A 213 -12.28 -2.24 6.62
N SER A 214 -11.47 -1.24 6.95
CA SER A 214 -11.88 0.01 7.59
C SER A 214 -11.55 1.15 6.64
N ILE A 215 -12.56 1.89 6.19
CA ILE A 215 -12.44 2.98 5.22
C ILE A 215 -12.66 4.32 5.95
N TYR A 216 -11.84 5.32 5.62
CA TYR A 216 -11.92 6.68 6.13
C TYR A 216 -11.99 7.64 4.94
N LEU A 217 -13.16 8.25 4.76
CA LEU A 217 -13.44 9.15 3.66
C LEU A 217 -12.90 10.56 3.94
N TYR A 218 -12.25 11.18 2.97
CA TYR A 218 -11.82 12.56 3.07
C TYR A 218 -12.99 13.52 2.76
N ASN A 219 -13.34 14.37 3.71
CA ASN A 219 -14.32 15.42 3.52
C ASN A 219 -13.60 16.74 3.15
N PRO A 220 -13.69 17.22 1.90
CA PRO A 220 -12.98 18.42 1.46
C PRO A 220 -13.49 19.71 2.10
N LYS A 221 -14.74 19.74 2.59
CA LYS A 221 -15.33 20.91 3.26
C LYS A 221 -14.73 21.08 4.66
N THR A 222 -14.65 20.00 5.43
CA THR A 222 -14.10 20.02 6.79
C THR A 222 -12.59 19.80 6.82
N LYS A 223 -12.02 19.32 5.71
CA LYS A 223 -10.63 18.87 5.57
C LYS A 223 -10.28 17.80 6.61
N ARG A 224 -11.16 16.80 6.74
CA ARG A 224 -11.03 15.71 7.73
C ARG A 224 -11.29 14.36 7.10
N PHE A 225 -10.59 13.35 7.62
CA PHE A 225 -10.93 11.96 7.38
C PHE A 225 -11.98 11.52 8.39
N GLU A 226 -13.07 10.94 7.90
CA GLU A 226 -14.20 10.45 8.68
C GLU A 226 -14.38 8.96 8.37
N LYS A 227 -14.48 8.11 9.40
CA LYS A 227 -14.70 6.68 9.17
C LYS A 227 -16.02 6.47 8.42
N LEU A 228 -15.99 5.69 7.35
CA LEU A 228 -17.17 5.33 6.59
C LEU A 228 -18.15 4.60 7.51
N ASN A 229 -19.39 5.09 7.56
CA ASN A 229 -20.46 4.38 8.23
C ASN A 229 -20.79 3.11 7.46
N GLU A 230 -20.81 2.00 8.18
CA GLU A 230 -21.20 0.69 7.68
C GLU A 230 -22.62 0.74 7.07
N PRO A 231 -22.85 0.07 5.92
CA PRO A 231 -24.18 -0.03 5.34
C PRO A 231 -25.09 -0.95 6.19
N ASP A 232 -26.38 -0.90 5.90
CA ASP A 232 -27.32 -1.92 6.39
C ASP A 232 -27.06 -3.25 5.65
N TYR A 233 -26.60 -4.26 6.40
CA TYR A 233 -26.26 -5.58 5.90
C TYR A 233 -27.45 -6.55 5.84
N SER A 234 -28.67 -6.14 6.21
CA SER A 234 -29.83 -7.04 6.25
C SER A 234 -30.21 -7.65 4.89
N LYS A 235 -29.74 -7.05 3.79
CA LYS A 235 -30.00 -7.51 2.41
C LYS A 235 -28.79 -8.11 1.70
N SER A 236 -27.60 -7.99 2.28
CA SER A 236 -26.36 -8.46 1.69
C SER A 236 -26.03 -9.88 2.13
N ASN A 237 -25.21 -10.57 1.33
CA ASN A 237 -24.70 -11.88 1.70
C ASN A 237 -23.52 -11.76 2.67
N CYS A 238 -22.73 -10.70 2.55
CA CYS A 238 -21.64 -10.36 3.45
C CYS A 238 -22.16 -9.53 4.63
N SER A 239 -21.50 -9.69 5.77
CA SER A 239 -21.78 -8.97 7.03
C SER A 239 -20.75 -7.88 7.33
N CYS A 240 -19.93 -7.53 6.34
CA CYS A 240 -18.79 -6.63 6.47
C CYS A 240 -18.40 -6.02 5.12
N LEU A 241 -17.63 -4.92 5.16
CA LEU A 241 -16.85 -4.43 4.03
C LEU A 241 -15.63 -5.34 3.89
N CYS A 242 -15.82 -6.44 3.18
CA CYS A 242 -14.79 -7.46 2.96
C CYS A 242 -14.34 -7.48 1.50
N ASP A 243 -13.05 -7.74 1.24
CA ASP A 243 -12.42 -7.72 -0.09
C ASP A 243 -12.90 -6.56 -0.97
N VAL A 244 -12.81 -5.35 -0.42
CA VAL A 244 -13.41 -4.17 -1.06
C VAL A 244 -12.68 -3.85 -2.35
N THR A 245 -13.45 -3.67 -3.41
CA THR A 245 -12.98 -3.16 -4.69
C THR A 245 -13.88 -2.02 -5.18
N VAL A 246 -13.31 -1.10 -5.94
CA VAL A 246 -14.02 0.06 -6.49
C VAL A 246 -14.03 0.02 -8.00
N ASN A 247 -15.19 0.20 -8.60
CA ASN A 247 -15.34 0.41 -10.04
C ASN A 247 -15.61 1.88 -10.32
N LYS A 248 -14.55 2.61 -10.68
CA LYS A 248 -14.62 4.05 -10.94
C LYS A 248 -15.53 4.42 -12.11
N LYS A 249 -15.63 3.54 -13.13
CA LYS A 249 -16.45 3.80 -14.33
C LYS A 249 -17.94 3.76 -14.00
N THR A 250 -18.35 2.80 -13.18
CA THR A 250 -19.77 2.60 -12.83
C THR A 250 -20.14 3.17 -11.46
N LYS A 251 -19.17 3.75 -10.73
CA LYS A 251 -19.30 4.26 -9.36
C LYS A 251 -19.95 3.22 -8.43
N LEU A 252 -19.35 2.05 -8.41
CA LEU A 252 -19.77 0.91 -7.60
C LEU A 252 -18.67 0.51 -6.62
N LEU A 253 -19.06 0.31 -5.37
CA LEU A 253 -18.22 -0.36 -4.37
C LEU A 253 -18.70 -1.81 -4.29
N GLN A 254 -17.76 -2.75 -4.41
CA GLN A 254 -18.05 -4.17 -4.33
C GLN A 254 -17.35 -4.77 -3.11
N THR A 255 -18.02 -5.68 -2.44
CA THR A 255 -17.45 -6.47 -1.34
C THR A 255 -17.50 -7.94 -1.71
N GLY A 256 -16.52 -8.71 -1.25
CA GLY A 256 -16.44 -10.16 -1.40
C GLY A 256 -16.31 -10.83 -0.03
N CYS A 257 -16.98 -11.96 0.15
CA CYS A 257 -16.84 -12.77 1.35
C CYS A 257 -17.13 -14.25 1.04
N ARG A 258 -16.73 -15.12 1.97
CA ARG A 258 -17.01 -16.55 1.90
C ARG A 258 -18.11 -16.94 2.87
N GLY A 259 -19.14 -17.62 2.38
CA GLY A 259 -20.25 -18.18 3.15
C GLY A 259 -20.34 -19.69 2.92
N GLY A 260 -19.94 -20.49 3.91
CA GLY A 260 -19.83 -21.94 3.75
C GLY A 260 -18.84 -22.31 2.62
N ALA A 261 -19.32 -23.07 1.63
CA ALA A 261 -18.53 -23.46 0.47
C ALA A 261 -18.59 -22.46 -0.69
N SER A 262 -19.43 -21.42 -0.61
CA SER A 262 -19.64 -20.47 -1.70
C SER A 262 -18.92 -19.13 -1.46
N TRP A 263 -18.56 -18.49 -2.58
CA TRP A 263 -18.13 -17.11 -2.59
C TRP A 263 -19.31 -16.20 -2.92
N HIS A 264 -19.42 -15.08 -2.21
CA HIS A 264 -20.46 -14.09 -2.44
C HIS A 264 -19.82 -12.75 -2.77
N GLN A 265 -20.54 -11.97 -3.58
CA GLN A 265 -20.21 -10.59 -3.86
C GLN A 265 -21.45 -9.72 -3.67
N ASP A 266 -21.29 -8.64 -2.90
CA ASP A 266 -22.30 -7.60 -2.77
C ASP A 266 -21.85 -6.32 -3.49
N ILE A 267 -22.83 -5.58 -4.00
CA ILE A 267 -22.63 -4.36 -4.77
C ILE A 267 -23.36 -3.23 -4.05
N TYR A 268 -22.65 -2.13 -3.84
CA TYR A 268 -23.14 -0.94 -3.16
C TYR A 268 -22.96 0.31 -4.01
N ARG A 269 -23.82 1.30 -3.74
CA ARG A 269 -23.76 2.66 -4.29
C ARG A 269 -23.88 3.68 -3.17
N PHE A 270 -23.18 4.79 -3.29
CA PHE A 270 -23.40 5.94 -2.42
C PHE A 270 -24.69 6.66 -2.85
N ASP A 271 -25.54 6.98 -1.88
CA ASP A 271 -26.70 7.85 -2.10
C ASP A 271 -26.30 9.34 -2.12
N GLU A 272 -27.23 10.23 -2.45
CA GLU A 272 -26.98 11.68 -2.52
C GLU A 272 -26.54 12.29 -1.18
N LYS A 273 -26.76 11.58 -0.06
CA LYS A 273 -26.34 11.99 1.29
C LYS A 273 -25.00 11.35 1.68
N GLY A 274 -24.29 10.70 0.75
CA GLY A 274 -23.01 10.06 0.99
C GLY A 274 -23.11 8.77 1.82
N ARG A 275 -24.29 8.14 1.90
CA ARG A 275 -24.46 6.87 2.63
C ARG A 275 -24.34 5.71 1.67
N LEU A 276 -23.58 4.70 2.07
CA LEU A 276 -23.45 3.46 1.30
C LEU A 276 -24.76 2.64 1.38
N LYS A 277 -25.32 2.29 0.22
CA LYS A 277 -26.58 1.55 0.08
C LYS A 277 -26.37 0.30 -0.74
N TRP A 278 -26.88 -0.81 -0.22
CA TRP A 278 -26.91 -2.07 -0.94
C TRP A 278 -27.70 -1.92 -2.24
N SER A 279 -27.17 -2.48 -3.32
CA SER A 279 -27.78 -2.47 -4.65
C SER A 279 -28.10 -3.87 -5.16
N ALA A 280 -27.22 -4.85 -4.94
CA ALA A 280 -27.40 -6.22 -5.42
C ALA A 280 -26.43 -7.18 -4.71
N SER A 281 -26.75 -8.47 -4.78
CA SER A 281 -25.90 -9.57 -4.32
C SER A 281 -25.78 -10.62 -5.41
N LYS A 282 -24.63 -11.30 -5.47
CA LYS A 282 -24.36 -12.40 -6.39
C LYS A 282 -23.60 -13.50 -5.67
N GLU A 283 -23.86 -14.74 -6.05
CA GLU A 283 -23.00 -15.87 -5.73
C GLU A 283 -21.99 -16.04 -6.87
N LEU A 284 -20.72 -16.20 -6.53
CA LEU A 284 -19.64 -16.46 -7.46
C LEU A 284 -19.47 -17.97 -7.55
N LYS A 285 -19.56 -18.52 -8.75
CA LYS A 285 -19.21 -19.92 -9.00
C LYS A 285 -17.69 -20.03 -9.12
N GLU A 286 -17.10 -21.03 -8.49
CA GLU A 286 -15.71 -21.39 -8.76
C GLU A 286 -15.62 -21.84 -10.23
N GLU A 287 -14.79 -21.17 -11.03
CA GLU A 287 -14.42 -21.60 -12.39
C GLU A 287 -13.31 -22.64 -12.35
#